data_AF-A0A1H7ZYK1-F1
#
_entry.id   AF-A0A1H7ZYK1-F1
#
_cell.length_a   1.000
_cell.length_b   1.000
_cell.length_c   1.000
_cell.angle_alpha   90.00
_cell.angle_beta   90.00
_cell.angle_gamma   90.00
#
_symmetry.space_group_name_H-M   'P 1'
#
loop_
_entity.id
_entity.type
_entity.pdbx_description
1 polymer ?
#
loop_
_entity_poly.entity_id
_entity_poly.type
_entity_poly.pdbx_seq_one_letter_code
_entity_poly.pdbx_strand_id
1 'polypeptide(L)' 'MGAGPVYGQEVVLTAEVDLAEIVRSKYDFDVAGHYSRPGIFQLTVDESPRSVVARKA' A
#
# COMPACT_ATOMS: atom_id res chain seq x y z
N MET A 1 3.94 15.15 -12.34
CA MET A 1 3.20 14.42 -13.41
C MET A 1 4.00 13.14 -13.68
N GLY A 2 3.42 11.97 -13.45
CA GLY A 2 4.12 10.69 -13.58
C GLY A 2 4.44 10.36 -15.04
N ALA A 3 5.52 9.62 -15.27
CA ALA A 3 5.82 9.08 -16.59
C ALA A 3 4.68 8.11 -16.98
N GLY A 4 3.92 8.48 -18.02
CA GLY A 4 2.82 7.67 -18.53
C GLY A 4 3.31 6.29 -19.01
N PRO A 5 2.39 5.35 -19.25
CA PRO A 5 2.77 4.03 -19.72
C PRO A 5 3.43 4.11 -21.10
N VAL A 6 4.56 3.42 -21.28
CA VAL A 6 5.24 3.25 -22.57
C VAL A 6 5.14 1.77 -22.98
N TYR A 7 4.75 1.54 -24.23
CA TYR A 7 4.52 0.20 -24.76
C TYR A 7 5.46 -0.11 -25.92
N GLY A 8 5.96 -1.34 -25.99
CA GLY A 8 6.74 -1.84 -27.12
C GLY A 8 8.16 -1.27 -27.25
N GLN A 9 8.69 -0.63 -26.22
CA GLN A 9 9.99 0.03 -26.25
C GLN A 9 10.76 -0.18 -24.94
N GLU A 10 12.08 -0.30 -25.03
CA GLU A 10 12.96 -0.29 -23.87
C GLU A 10 13.20 1.16 -23.42
N VAL A 11 12.76 1.49 -22.21
CA VAL A 11 12.86 2.84 -21.66
C VAL A 11 12.98 2.78 -20.13
N VAL A 12 13.72 3.74 -19.55
CA VAL A 12 13.72 3.98 -18.10
C VAL A 12 12.72 5.10 -17.79
N LEU A 13 11.63 4.75 -17.12
CA LEU A 13 10.64 5.72 -16.64
C LEU A 13 11.05 6.22 -15.25
N THR A 14 11.11 7.53 -15.08
CA THR A 14 11.40 8.17 -13.79
C THR A 14 10.29 9.19 -13.47
N ALA A 15 10.05 9.40 -12.18
CA ALA A 15 9.11 10.41 -11.71
C ALA A 15 9.54 10.91 -10.33
N GLU A 16 9.30 12.19 -10.07
CA GLU A 16 9.41 12.75 -8.72
C GLU A 16 8.09 12.54 -7.98
N VAL A 17 8.19 12.13 -6.72
CA VAL A 17 7.04 11.86 -5.85
C VAL A 17 7.14 12.76 -4.62
N ASP A 18 6.17 13.65 -4.44
CA ASP A 18 6.01 14.41 -3.20
C ASP A 18 5.22 13.58 -2.19
N LEU A 19 5.89 13.14 -1.13
CA LEU A 19 5.26 12.36 -0.06
C LEU A 19 4.27 13.19 0.78
N ALA A 20 4.36 14.52 0.75
CA ALA A 20 3.41 15.38 1.46
C ALA A 20 2.00 15.30 0.86
N GLU A 21 1.85 14.86 -0.40
CA GLU A 21 0.55 14.60 -1.00
C GLU A 21 -0.22 13.50 -0.26
N ILE A 22 0.46 12.52 0.36
CA ILE A 22 -0.21 11.43 1.09
C ILE A 22 -1.07 11.98 2.23
N VAL A 23 -0.52 12.94 2.99
CA VAL A 23 -1.22 13.57 4.11
C VAL A 23 -2.39 14.41 3.61
N ARG A 24 -2.20 15.16 2.52
CA ARG A 24 -3.27 15.95 1.90
C ARG A 24 -4.41 15.06 1.41
N SER A 25 -4.13 13.99 0.68
CA SER A 25 -5.15 13.07 0.18
C SER A 25 -5.90 12.33 1.29
N LYS A 26 -5.26 12.06 2.43
CA LYS A 26 -5.94 11.47 3.60
C LYS A 26 -6.99 12.41 4.21
N TYR A 27 -6.85 13.73 4.08
CA TYR A 27 -7.87 14.67 4.54
C TYR A 27 -9.19 14.47 3.77
N ASP A 28 -9.10 14.23 2.45
CA ASP A 28 -10.27 13.98 1.61
C ASP A 28 -10.85 12.57 1.86
N PHE A 29 -9.99 11.57 2.04
CA PHE A 29 -10.44 10.19 2.26
C PHE A 29 -9.48 9.31 3.07
N ASP A 30 -9.74 9.19 4.38
CA ASP A 30 -9.03 8.27 5.27
C ASP A 30 -9.84 7.01 5.58
N VAL A 31 -9.73 6.01 4.70
CA VAL A 31 -10.54 4.77 4.73
C VAL A 31 -10.37 3.94 6.01
N ALA A 32 -9.16 3.86 6.55
CA ALA A 32 -8.86 3.06 7.74
C ALA A 32 -8.98 3.86 9.05
N GLY A 33 -9.18 5.19 8.97
CA GLY A 33 -9.35 6.07 10.13
C GLY A 33 -10.75 6.63 10.21
N HIS A 34 -10.96 7.90 9.80
CA HIS A 34 -12.24 8.61 9.98
C HIS A 34 -13.44 7.86 9.39
N TYR A 35 -13.27 7.21 8.23
CA TYR A 35 -14.33 6.46 7.57
C TYR A 35 -14.45 5.01 8.03
N SER A 36 -13.60 4.57 8.97
CA SER A 36 -13.67 3.20 9.49
C SER A 36 -15.01 2.93 10.19
N ARG A 37 -15.55 1.73 9.99
CA ARG A 37 -16.78 1.25 10.65
C ARG A 37 -16.49 -0.02 11.45
N PRO A 38 -15.74 0.08 12.56
CA PRO A 38 -15.31 -1.09 13.33
C PRO A 38 -16.47 -1.89 13.93
N GLY A 39 -17.65 -1.27 14.12
CA GLY A 39 -18.86 -1.99 14.51
C GLY A 39 -19.52 -2.83 13.40
N ILE A 40 -19.00 -2.78 12.17
CA ILE A 40 -19.51 -3.53 11.02
C ILE A 40 -18.42 -4.44 10.45
N PHE A 41 -17.24 -3.88 10.19
CA PHE A 41 -16.13 -4.60 9.55
C PHE A 41 -14.87 -4.55 10.42
N GLN A 42 -14.20 -5.69 10.53
CA GLN A 42 -12.89 -5.81 11.14
C GLN A 42 -12.00 -6.69 10.27
N LEU A 43 -10.76 -6.25 10.05
CA LEU A 43 -9.70 -7.03 9.43
C LEU A 43 -8.70 -7.41 10.52
N THR A 44 -8.41 -8.71 10.64
CA THR A 44 -7.36 -9.25 11.52
C THR A 44 -6.31 -9.91 10.65
N VAL A 45 -5.04 -9.55 10.86
CA VAL A 45 -3.90 -10.10 10.11
C VAL A 45 -3.02 -10.90 11.06
N ASP A 46 -2.68 -12.13 10.67
CA ASP A 46 -1.66 -12.93 11.33
C ASP A 46 -0.32 -12.68 10.64
N GLU A 47 0.52 -11.86 11.29
CA GLU A 47 1.86 -11.50 10.80
C GLU A 47 2.95 -12.45 11.31
N SER A 48 2.58 -13.57 11.95
CA SER A 48 3.56 -14.52 12.45
C SER A 48 4.38 -15.13 11.30
N PRO A 49 5.72 -15.23 11.45
CA PRO A 49 6.55 -15.90 10.45
C PRO A 49 6.16 -17.37 10.32
N ARG A 50 5.74 -17.79 9.12
CA ARG A 50 5.46 -19.20 8.82
C ARG A 50 6.64 -19.80 8.09
N SER A 51 7.42 -20.61 8.81
CA SER A 51 8.48 -21.39 8.16
C SER A 51 7.88 -22.50 7.32
N VAL A 52 8.38 -22.66 6.09
CA VAL A 52 8.00 -23.77 5.19
C VAL A 52 8.44 -25.11 5.79
N VAL A 53 9.50 -25.13 6.61
CA VAL A 53 10.00 -26.33 7.29
C VAL A 53 10.36 -26.05 8.75
N ALA A 54 9.89 -26.89 9.66
CA ALA A 54 10.31 -26.86 11.06
C ALA A 54 11.51 -27.79 11.25
N ARG A 55 12.65 -27.26 11.73
CA ARG A 55 13.75 -28.11 12.17
C ARG A 55 13.37 -28.71 13.52
N LYS A 56 13.35 -30.04 13.60
CA LYS A 56 13.16 -30.76 14.86
C LYS A 56 14.53 -30.98 15.52
N ALA A 57 14.63 -30.72 16.82
CA ALA A 57 15.78 -31.08 17.64
C ALA A 57 15.77 -32.59 17.96
#